data_AF-A0A4Q6BDZ5-F1
#
_entry.id   AF-A0A4Q6BDZ5-F1
#
_cell.length_a   1.000
_cell.length_b   1.000
_cell.length_c   1.000
_cell.angle_alpha   90.00
_cell.angle_beta   90.00
_cell.angle_gamma   90.00
#
_symmetry.space_group_name_H-M   'P 1'
#
loop_
_entity.id
_entity.type
_entity.pdbx_description
1 polymer ?
#
loop_
_entity_poly.entity_id
_entity_poly.type
_entity_poly.pdbx_seq_one_letter_code
_entity_poly.pdbx_strand_id
1 'polypeptide(L)' 'MSVGDVSKRILLGRKLRSSQLGETLLPKRIALPVFASDALSSVAYAPDEVFIMLAVAGASTYVWSWKIGLAVALVML' A
#
# COMPACT_ATOMS: atom_id res chain seq x y z
N MET A 1 16.78 -13.74 17.86
CA MET A 1 16.86 -12.51 17.05
C MET A 1 17.24 -12.94 15.66
N SER A 2 16.38 -12.75 14.66
CA SER A 2 16.65 -13.23 13.29
C SER A 2 17.81 -12.41 12.70
N VAL A 3 18.68 -13.06 11.94
CA VAL A 3 19.82 -12.41 11.25
C VAL A 3 19.34 -11.22 10.41
N GLY A 4 18.14 -11.31 9.84
CA GLY A 4 17.53 -10.23 9.06
C GLY A 4 17.23 -8.95 9.86
N ASP A 5 16.92 -9.05 11.15
CA ASP A 5 16.65 -7.88 11.99
C ASP A 5 17.92 -7.07 12.29
N VAL A 6 19.06 -7.77 12.40
CA VAL A 6 20.37 -7.15 12.64
C VAL A 6 20.82 -6.39 11.39
N SER A 7 20.73 -7.02 10.21
CA SER A 7 21.02 -6.37 8.93
C SER A 7 20.14 -5.13 8.71
N LYS A 8 18.84 -5.23 9.02
CA LYS A 8 17.89 -4.12 8.88
C LYS A 8 18.23 -2.95 9.81
N ARG A 9 18.66 -3.20 11.05
CA ARG A 9 19.06 -2.15 12.01
C ARG A 9 20.33 -1.42 11.60
N ILE A 10 21.26 -2.10 10.95
CA ILE A 10 22.50 -1.49 10.48
C ILE A 10 22.22 -0.59 9.27
N LEU A 11 21.34 -1.02 8.36
CA LEU A 11 21.04 -0.27 7.12
C LEU A 11 20.05 0.88 7.32
N LEU A 12 19.01 0.70 8.14
CA LEU A 12 17.90 1.66 8.28
C LEU A 12 17.86 2.35 9.65
N GLY A 13 18.73 1.96 10.59
CA GLY A 13 18.73 2.49 11.95
C GLY A 13 17.65 1.88 12.85
N ARG A 14 17.56 2.38 14.09
CA ARG A 14 16.54 1.95 15.06
C ARG A 14 15.19 2.55 14.68
N LYS A 15 14.14 1.71 14.65
CA LYS A 15 12.75 2.17 14.54
C LYS A 15 12.43 3.11 15.70
N LEU A 16 11.92 4.30 15.39
CA LEU A 16 11.34 5.21 16.38
C LEU A 16 10.16 4.50 17.05
N ARG A 17 10.17 4.42 18.38
CA ARG A 17 9.08 3.82 19.15
C ARG A 17 7.88 4.78 19.05
N SER A 18 6.65 4.28 18.89
CA SER A 18 5.43 5.12 18.75
C SER A 18 5.26 6.15 19.88
N SER A 19 5.79 5.88 21.07
CA SER A 19 5.83 6.81 22.20
C SER A 19 6.79 7.99 22.04
N GLN A 20 7.72 7.95 21.09
CA GLN A 20 8.69 9.01 20.80
C GLN A 20 8.27 9.90 19.61
N LEU A 21 7.21 9.55 18.88
CA LEU A 21 6.69 10.37 17.77
C LEU A 21 5.95 11.62 18.25
N GLY A 22 5.41 11.63 19.48
CA GLY A 22 4.75 12.78 20.08
C GLY A 22 5.70 13.89 20.55
N GLU A 23 6.99 13.59 20.70
CA GLU A 23 8.02 14.56 21.13
C GLU A 23 8.66 15.30 19.95
N THR A 24 8.41 14.85 18.71
CA THR A 24 8.84 15.50 17.46
C THR A 24 7.67 16.18 16.75
N LEU A 25 6.79 16.85 17.51
CA LEU A 25 5.70 17.61 16.91
C LEU A 25 6.26 18.81 16.17
N LEU A 26 6.08 18.82 14.84
CA LEU A 26 6.40 19.96 14.01
C LEU A 26 5.55 21.17 14.47
N PRO A 27 6.14 22.38 14.58
CA PRO A 27 5.39 23.60 14.87
C PRO A 27 4.21 23.75 13.90
N LYS A 28 3.06 24.20 14.39
CA LYS A 28 1.77 24.22 13.65
C LYS A 28 1.86 24.83 12.23
N ARG A 29 2.76 25.80 12.03
CA ARG A 29 3.01 26.46 10.73
C ARG A 29 3.66 25.55 9.68
N ILE A 30 4.45 24.57 10.10
CA ILE A 30 5.18 23.62 9.23
C ILE A 30 4.42 22.29 9.18
N ALA A 31 3.86 21.85 10.30
CA ALA A 31 3.03 20.65 10.37
C ALA A 31 1.84 20.71 9.39
N LEU A 32 1.13 21.84 9.35
CA LEU A 32 -0.09 21.96 8.54
C LEU A 32 0.15 21.74 7.04
N PRO A 33 1.09 22.45 6.36
CA PRO A 33 1.36 22.21 4.94
C PRO A 33 1.95 20.82 4.69
N VAL A 34 2.83 20.30 5.56
CA VAL A 34 3.42 18.97 5.38
C VAL A 34 2.38 17.85 5.46
N PHE A 35 1.51 17.87 6.48
CA PHE A 35 0.42 16.89 6.60
C PHE A 35 -0.67 17.09 5.54
N ALA A 36 -0.92 18.32 5.12
CA ALA A 36 -1.83 18.59 4.00
C ALA A 36 -1.27 18.05 2.68
N SER A 37 0.03 18.21 2.40
CA SER A 37 0.68 17.68 1.19
C SER A 37 0.64 16.15 1.11
N ASP A 38 0.79 15.45 2.23
CA ASP A 38 0.70 13.98 2.30
C ASP A 38 -0.71 13.48 1.93
N ALA A 39 -1.74 14.11 2.53
CA ALA A 39 -3.13 13.81 2.22
C ALA A 39 -3.50 14.19 0.77
N LEU A 40 -3.05 15.35 0.29
CA LEU A 40 -3.37 15.85 -1.05
C LEU A 40 -2.71 15.00 -2.14
N SER A 41 -1.46 14.55 -1.93
CA SER A 41 -0.79 13.60 -2.83
C SER A 41 -1.50 12.25 -2.90
N SER A 42 -1.98 11.75 -1.75
CA SER A 42 -2.71 10.49 -1.70
C SER A 42 -4.06 10.58 -2.43
N VAL A 43 -4.78 11.69 -2.30
CA VAL A 43 -6.09 11.88 -2.96
C VAL A 43 -5.93 12.18 -4.46
N ALA A 44 -4.87 12.87 -4.88
CA ALA A 44 -4.68 13.23 -6.28
C ALA A 44 -4.25 12.03 -7.14
N TYR A 45 -3.35 11.18 -6.62
CA TYR A 45 -2.75 10.11 -7.40
C TYR A 45 -3.43 8.75 -7.14
N ALA A 46 -3.70 8.39 -5.88
CA ALA A 46 -4.18 7.05 -5.56
C ALA A 46 -5.45 6.61 -6.30
N PRO A 47 -6.46 7.46 -6.57
CA PRO A 47 -7.60 7.05 -7.38
C PRO A 47 -7.20 6.61 -8.79
N ASP A 48 -6.25 7.30 -9.42
CA ASP A 48 -5.77 6.98 -10.78
C ASP A 48 -5.07 5.61 -10.79
N GLU A 49 -4.13 5.37 -9.86
CA GLU A 49 -3.52 4.03 -9.70
C GLU A 49 -4.56 2.93 -9.48
N VAL A 50 -5.56 3.20 -8.63
CA VAL A 50 -6.61 2.22 -8.32
C VAL A 50 -7.41 1.89 -9.57
N PHE A 51 -7.81 2.89 -10.37
CA PHE A 51 -8.55 2.65 -11.60
C PHE A 51 -7.70 1.89 -12.62
N ILE A 52 -6.43 2.24 -12.80
CA ILE A 52 -5.52 1.56 -13.72
C ILE A 52 -5.35 0.09 -13.32
N MET A 53 -5.06 -0.18 -12.04
CA MET A 53 -4.88 -1.54 -11.55
C MET A 53 -6.17 -2.37 -11.65
N LEU A 54 -7.33 -1.77 -11.33
CA LEU A 54 -8.63 -2.44 -11.50
C LEU A 54 -8.93 -2.73 -12.96
N ALA A 55 -8.64 -1.79 -13.87
CA ALA A 55 -8.85 -1.99 -15.30
C ALA A 55 -7.96 -3.12 -15.85
N VAL A 56 -6.67 -3.15 -15.49
CA VAL A 56 -5.73 -4.20 -15.89
C VAL A 56 -6.14 -5.55 -15.31
N ALA A 57 -6.43 -5.61 -14.01
CA ALA A 57 -6.90 -6.82 -13.36
C ALA A 57 -8.19 -7.34 -14.01
N GLY A 58 -9.19 -6.47 -14.16
CA GLY A 58 -10.46 -6.77 -14.82
C GLY A 58 -10.27 -7.28 -16.25
N ALA A 59 -9.50 -6.57 -17.07
CA ALA A 59 -9.20 -6.98 -18.44
C ALA A 59 -8.52 -8.36 -18.50
N SER A 60 -7.58 -8.64 -17.58
CA SER A 60 -6.90 -9.93 -17.52
C SER A 60 -7.83 -11.10 -17.18
N THR A 61 -8.92 -10.85 -16.42
CA THR A 61 -9.87 -11.91 -16.05
C THR A 61 -10.64 -12.48 -17.24
N TYR A 62 -10.83 -11.73 -18.33
CA TYR A 62 -11.48 -12.26 -19.54
C TYR A 62 -10.76 -13.49 -20.11
N VAL A 63 -9.42 -13.55 -20.01
CA VAL A 63 -8.62 -14.70 -20.48
C VAL A 63 -8.87 -15.95 -19.64
N TRP A 64 -9.16 -15.78 -18.35
CA TRP A 64 -9.33 -16.86 -17.38
C TRP A 64 -10.80 -17.25 -17.14
N SER A 65 -11.74 -16.35 -17.43
CA SER A 65 -13.16 -16.49 -17.11
C SER A 65 -13.77 -17.79 -17.63
N TRP A 66 -13.53 -18.15 -18.89
CA TRP A 66 -14.09 -19.38 -19.47
C TRP A 66 -13.48 -20.66 -18.86
N LYS A 67 -12.20 -20.65 -18.49
CA LYS A 67 -11.52 -21.79 -17.84
C LYS A 67 -12.12 -22.04 -16.46
N ILE A 68 -12.35 -20.96 -15.71
CA ILE A 68 -13.01 -21.02 -14.40
C ILE A 68 -14.45 -21.51 -14.58
N GLY A 69 -15.17 -21.00 -15.58
CA GLY A 69 -16.53 -21.45 -15.91
C GLY A 69 -16.59 -22.96 -16.19
N LEU A 70 -15.65 -23.50 -16.95
CA LEU A 70 -15.55 -24.95 -17.18
C LEU A 70 -15.24 -25.73 -15.90
N ALA A 71 -14.34 -25.22 -15.05
CA ALA A 71 -14.04 -25.85 -13.78
C ALA A 71 -15.28 -25.91 -12.86
N VAL A 72 -16.07 -24.83 -12.81
CA VAL A 72 -17.34 -24.79 -12.07
C VAL A 72 -18.35 -25.77 -12.65
N ALA A 73 -18.50 -25.80 -13.98
CA ALA A 73 -19.43 -26.72 -14.65
C ALA A 73 -19.08 -28.19 -14.37
N LEU A 74 -17.77 -28.52 -14.33
CA LEU A 74 -17.29 -29.86 -13.98
C LEU A 74 -17.63 -30.24 -12.53
N VAL A 75 -17.50 -29.30 -11.58
CA VAL A 75 -17.88 -29.55 -10.18
C VAL A 75 -19.37 -29.79 -10.00
N MET A 76 -20.20 -29.23 -10.88
CA MET A 76 -21.67 -29.42 -10.85
C MET A 76 -22.15 -30.73 -11.48
N LEU A 77 -21.27 -31.49 -12.12
CA LEU A 77 -21.56 -32.82 -12.69
C LEU A 77 -21.28 -33.92 -11.66
#